data_AF-A0A7C5WL74-F1
#
_entry.id   AF-A0A7C5WL74-F1
#
_cell.length_a   1.000
_cell.length_b   1.000
_cell.length_c   1.000
_cell.angle_alpha   90.00
_cell.angle_beta   90.00
_cell.angle_gamma   90.00
#
_symmetry.space_group_name_H-M   'P 1'
#
loop_
_entity.id
_entity.type
_entity.pdbx_description
1 polymer ?
#
loop_
_entity_poly.entity_id
_entity_poly.type
_entity_poly.pdbx_seq_one_letter_code
_entity_poly.pdbx_strand_id
1 'polypeptide(L)'
;MWSRGQGDPDTLTLGVVLAAGTIVIIAIVLALEGFYNYAEEQMFEQRVVAVEDTGLARVHAEQLEKLMEYRWVDRQEGRVQVPIERAMELVIEDAAKDGARR
;
A
#
# COMPACT_ATOMS: atom_id res chain seq x y z
N MET A 1 24.30 62.27 -12.93
CA MET A 1 23.33 62.58 -11.87
C MET A 1 22.51 61.32 -11.64
N TRP A 2 22.96 60.44 -10.75
CA TRP A 2 22.29 59.15 -10.48
C TRP A 2 21.68 59.23 -9.09
N SER A 3 20.36 59.38 -9.02
CA SER A 3 19.61 59.38 -7.77
C SER A 3 19.51 57.94 -7.24
N ARG A 4 20.36 57.58 -6.28
CA ARG A 4 20.11 56.42 -5.41
C ARG A 4 19.04 56.80 -4.40
N GLY A 5 17.79 56.77 -4.84
CA GLY A 5 16.64 56.62 -3.95
C GLY A 5 16.33 55.15 -3.85
N GLN A 6 17.09 54.40 -3.05
CA GLN A 6 16.66 53.09 -2.57
C GLN A 6 16.66 53.22 -1.07
N GLY A 7 15.46 53.42 -0.51
CA GLY A 7 15.27 53.41 0.93
C GLY A 7 15.70 52.04 1.42
N ASP A 8 16.71 52.00 2.28
CA ASP A 8 17.13 50.78 2.95
C ASP A 8 15.89 50.22 3.65
N PRO A 9 15.39 49.03 3.27
CA PRO A 9 14.20 48.48 3.90
C PRO A 9 14.55 48.21 5.36
N ASP A 10 13.80 48.83 6.28
CA ASP A 10 13.94 48.58 7.71
C ASP A 10 14.01 47.07 7.96
N THR A 11 14.99 46.62 8.73
CA THR A 11 15.16 45.20 9.10
C THR A 11 13.88 44.58 9.63
N LEU A 12 13.03 45.39 10.26
CA LEU A 12 11.72 45.01 10.78
C LEU A 12 10.71 44.78 9.65
N THR A 13 10.64 45.67 8.66
CA THR A 13 9.80 45.51 7.46
C THR A 13 10.22 44.30 6.63
N LEU A 14 11.53 44.09 6.46
CA LEU A 14 12.07 42.91 5.80
C LEU A 14 11.67 41.63 6.55
N GLY A 15 11.80 41.62 7.87
CA GLY A 15 11.39 40.50 8.71
C GLY A 15 9.90 40.17 8.60
N VAL A 16 9.04 41.20 8.60
CA VAL A 16 7.59 41.04 8.47
C VAL A 16 7.21 40.49 7.09
N VAL A 17 7.83 40.99 6.02
CA VAL A 17 7.59 40.50 4.65
C VAL A 17 8.01 39.04 4.49
N LEU A 18 9.16 38.66 5.06
CA LEU A 18 9.63 37.27 5.03
C LEU A 18 8.73 36.34 5.85
N ALA A 19 8.30 36.78 7.04
CA ALA A 19 7.38 36.02 7.88
C ALA A 19 6.03 35.83 7.18
N ALA A 20 5.47 36.89 6.59
CA ALA A 20 4.24 36.82 5.83
C ALA A 20 4.35 35.88 4.62
N GLY A 21 5.45 35.97 3.86
CA GLY A 21 5.71 35.06 2.74
C GLY A 21 5.80 33.59 3.16
N THR A 22 6.47 33.33 4.28
CA THR A 22 6.59 31.97 4.85
C THR A 22 5.22 31.41 5.26
N ILE A 23 4.41 32.23 5.93
CA ILE A 23 3.04 31.83 6.34
C ILE A 23 2.18 31.53 5.12
N VAL A 24 2.27 32.34 4.05
CA VAL A 24 1.52 32.12 2.81
C VAL A 24 1.94 30.80 2.15
N ILE A 25 3.24 30.50 2.08
CA ILE A 25 3.73 29.23 1.53
C ILE A 25 3.21 28.05 2.35
N ILE A 26 3.30 28.12 3.68
CA ILE A 26 2.77 27.07 4.57
C ILE A 26 1.27 26.90 4.37
N ALA A 27 0.50 27.99 4.26
CA ALA A 27 -0.93 27.94 4.02
C ALA A 27 -1.26 27.28 2.67
N ILE A 28 -0.47 27.54 1.61
CA ILE A 28 -0.64 26.88 0.31
C ILE A 28 -0.35 25.38 0.41
N VAL A 29 0.73 25.00 1.09
CA VAL A 29 1.08 23.58 1.31
C VAL A 29 -0.03 22.87 2.08
N LEU A 30 -0.50 23.45 3.19
CA LEU A 30 -1.60 22.88 3.98
C LEU A 30 -2.93 22.83 3.19
N ALA A 31 -3.21 23.83 2.35
CA ALA A 31 -4.40 23.82 1.50
C ALA A 31 -4.32 22.72 0.43
N LEU A 32 -3.14 22.50 -0.15
CA LEU A 32 -2.92 21.40 -1.11
C LEU A 32 -3.03 20.03 -0.42
N GLU A 33 -2.38 19.85 0.73
CA GLU A 33 -2.48 18.63 1.52
C GLU A 33 -3.93 18.36 1.96
N GLY A 34 -4.64 19.38 2.48
CA GLY A 34 -6.04 19.26 2.87
C GLY A 34 -6.96 18.94 1.70
N PHE A 35 -6.75 19.56 0.54
CA PHE A 35 -7.53 19.29 -0.66
C PHE A 35 -7.32 17.85 -1.18
N TYR A 36 -6.09 17.36 -1.14
CA TYR A 36 -5.77 15.98 -1.53
C TYR A 36 -6.27 14.96 -0.49
N ASN A 37 -6.07 15.20 0.80
CA ASN A 37 -6.52 14.32 1.88
C ASN A 37 -8.05 14.20 1.92
N TYR A 38 -8.79 15.28 1.66
CA TYR A 38 -10.26 15.24 1.59
C TYR A 38 -10.76 14.41 0.38
N ALA A 39 -10.00 14.34 -0.71
CA ALA A 39 -10.30 13.47 -1.84
C ALA A 39 -9.86 12.00 -1.59
N GLU A 40 -8.85 11.80 -0.75
CA GLU A 40 -8.27 10.49 -0.41
C GLU A 40 -8.91 9.81 0.80
N GLU A 41 -9.70 10.50 1.63
CA GLU A 41 -10.43 9.91 2.76
C GLU A 41 -11.45 8.83 2.34
N GLN A 42 -11.85 8.78 1.06
CA GLN A 42 -12.64 7.66 0.54
C GLN A 42 -11.81 6.42 0.18
N MET A 43 -10.47 6.50 0.27
CA MET A 43 -9.53 5.41 -0.08
C MET A 43 -8.38 5.23 0.93
N PHE A 44 -8.39 5.92 2.08
CA PHE A 44 -7.27 5.89 3.04
C PHE A 44 -7.28 4.74 4.04
N GLU A 45 -8.36 3.97 4.17
CA GLU A 45 -8.31 2.72 4.94
C GLU A 45 -7.44 1.63 4.27
N GLN A 46 -7.06 1.78 3.00
CA GLN A 46 -6.27 0.76 2.29
C GLN A 46 -4.78 1.10 2.14
N ARG A 47 -4.34 2.35 2.34
CA ARG A 47 -2.96 2.76 2.02
C ARG A 47 -1.98 2.81 3.17
N VAL A 48 -2.43 2.69 4.42
CA VAL A 48 -1.50 2.56 5.57
C VAL A 48 -1.10 1.09 5.84
N VAL A 49 -1.76 0.12 5.18
CA VAL A 49 -1.36 -1.31 5.19
C VAL A 49 -0.44 -1.65 3.99
N ALA A 50 -0.35 -0.78 2.98
CA ALA A 50 0.44 -1.02 1.76
C ALA A 50 1.94 -0.67 1.91
N VAL A 51 2.45 -0.55 3.14
CA VAL A 51 3.89 -0.71 3.45
C VAL A 51 4.15 -2.13 3.97
N GLU A 52 3.30 -3.10 3.63
CA GLU A 52 3.61 -4.51 3.79
C GLU A 52 4.52 -4.94 2.63
N ASP A 53 5.81 -4.77 2.86
CA ASP A 53 6.95 -5.43 2.21
C ASP A 53 6.60 -6.10 0.86
N THR A 54 6.72 -5.34 -0.23
CA THR A 54 6.50 -5.82 -1.60
C THR A 54 7.29 -7.10 -1.94
N GLY A 55 8.33 -7.44 -1.17
CA GLY A 55 9.02 -8.72 -1.23
C GLY A 55 8.19 -9.89 -0.69
N LEU A 56 7.58 -9.74 0.50
CA LEU A 56 6.78 -10.76 1.15
C LEU A 56 5.46 -11.01 0.41
N ALA A 57 4.76 -9.96 -0.02
CA ALA A 57 3.52 -10.10 -0.79
C ALA A 57 3.75 -10.84 -2.12
N ARG A 58 4.89 -10.59 -2.78
CA ARG A 58 5.28 -11.29 -4.01
C ARG A 58 5.60 -12.76 -3.76
N VAL A 59 6.38 -13.07 -2.72
CA VAL A 59 6.69 -14.47 -2.35
C VAL A 59 5.40 -15.22 -1.98
N HIS A 60 4.49 -14.57 -1.26
CA HIS A 60 3.20 -15.16 -0.91
C HIS A 60 2.32 -15.42 -2.15
N ALA A 61 2.27 -14.49 -3.10
CA ALA A 61 1.56 -14.68 -4.36
C ALA A 61 2.16 -15.84 -5.19
N GLU A 62 3.50 -15.92 -5.29
CA GLU A 62 4.20 -17.03 -5.96
C GLU A 62 3.94 -18.39 -5.27
N GLN A 63 3.77 -18.40 -3.95
CA GLN A 63 3.40 -19.60 -3.20
C GLN A 63 1.95 -20.00 -3.48
N LEU A 64 1.04 -19.03 -3.52
CA LEU A 64 -0.37 -19.28 -3.76
C LEU A 64 -0.61 -19.81 -5.18
N GLU A 65 0.05 -19.25 -6.19
CA GLU A 65 0.02 -19.75 -7.57
C GLU A 65 0.42 -21.23 -7.64
N LYS A 66 1.50 -21.62 -6.95
CA LYS A 66 1.95 -23.02 -6.92
C LYS A 66 0.95 -23.97 -6.26
N LEU A 67 0.12 -23.49 -5.34
CA LEU A 67 -0.86 -24.29 -4.61
C LEU A 67 -2.21 -24.39 -5.32
N MET A 68 -2.51 -23.46 -6.23
CA MET A 68 -3.79 -23.41 -6.96
C MET A 68 -3.78 -24.19 -8.28
N GLU A 69 -2.62 -24.66 -8.74
CA GLU A 69 -2.48 -25.37 -10.01
C GLU A 69 -2.42 -26.89 -9.86
N TYR A 70 -2.94 -27.61 -10.88
CA TYR A 70 -2.70 -29.03 -11.04
C TYR A 70 -1.30 -29.28 -11.59
N ARG A 71 -0.50 -30.08 -10.87
CA ARG A 71 0.87 -30.40 -11.28
C ARG A 71 1.18 -31.87 -11.04
N TRP A 72 2.01 -32.46 -11.90
CA TRP A 72 2.59 -33.78 -11.62
C TRP A 72 3.70 -33.64 -10.59
N VAL A 73 3.56 -34.31 -9.44
CA VAL A 73 4.63 -34.36 -8.42
C VAL A 73 5.61 -35.47 -8.79
N ASP A 74 5.09 -36.64 -9.15
CA ASP A 74 5.87 -37.77 -9.64
C ASP A 74 5.07 -38.51 -10.72
N ARG A 75 5.57 -38.52 -11.95
CA ARG A 75 4.90 -39.19 -13.08
C ARG A 75 5.11 -40.69 -13.09
N GLN A 76 6.19 -41.20 -12.49
CA GLN A 76 6.49 -42.63 -12.44
C GLN A 76 5.61 -43.32 -11.39
N GLU A 77 5.39 -42.65 -10.26
CA GLU A 77 4.50 -43.12 -9.19
C GLU A 77 3.04 -42.70 -9.37
N GLY A 78 2.72 -41.94 -10.43
CA GLY A 78 1.36 -41.48 -10.72
C GLY A 78 0.82 -40.45 -9.72
N ARG A 79 1.68 -39.76 -8.97
CA ARG A 79 1.28 -38.77 -7.96
C ARG A 79 1.07 -37.40 -8.58
N VAL A 80 -0.13 -36.87 -8.40
CA VAL A 80 -0.51 -35.52 -8.81
C VAL A 80 -0.74 -34.62 -7.60
N GLN A 81 -0.34 -33.38 -7.73
CA GLN A 81 -0.78 -32.28 -6.90
C GLN A 81 -2.14 -31.82 -7.41
N VAL A 82 -3.11 -31.76 -6.50
CA VAL A 82 -4.40 -31.13 -6.72
C VAL A 82 -4.39 -29.74 -6.09
N PRO A 83 -5.18 -28.78 -6.60
CA PRO A 83 -5.36 -27.47 -5.98
C PRO A 83 -5.78 -27.60 -4.53
N ILE A 84 -5.30 -26.71 -3.68
CA ILE A 84 -5.51 -26.78 -2.23
C ILE A 84 -6.99 -26.79 -1.84
N GLU A 85 -7.84 -26.06 -2.57
CA GLU A 85 -9.29 -26.04 -2.36
C GLU A 85 -9.88 -27.44 -2.54
N ARG A 86 -9.48 -28.12 -3.63
CA ARG A 86 -9.93 -29.48 -3.92
C ARG A 86 -9.37 -30.49 -2.92
N ALA A 87 -8.12 -30.30 -2.47
CA ALA A 87 -7.55 -31.14 -1.43
C ALA A 87 -8.35 -31.05 -0.12
N MET A 88 -8.74 -29.85 0.30
CA MET A 88 -9.54 -29.64 1.51
C MET A 88 -10.92 -30.30 1.39
N GLU A 89 -11.60 -30.15 0.26
CA GLU A 89 -12.89 -30.82 0.01
C GLU A 89 -12.77 -32.35 0.16
N LEU A 90 -11.75 -32.94 -0.46
CA LEU A 90 -11.51 -34.38 -0.41
C LEU A 90 -11.21 -34.85 1.02
N VAL A 91 -10.42 -34.09 1.78
CA VAL A 91 -10.11 -34.41 3.19
C VAL A 91 -11.35 -34.35 4.07
N ILE A 92 -12.21 -33.34 3.89
CA ILE A 92 -13.47 -33.23 4.63
C ILE A 92 -14.41 -34.39 4.25
N GLU A 93 -14.50 -34.72 2.96
CA GLU A 93 -15.29 -35.84 2.47
C GLU A 93 -14.80 -37.18 3.05
N ASP A 94 -13.49 -37.40 3.08
CA ASP A 94 -12.88 -38.61 3.66
C ASP A 94 -13.08 -38.67 5.17
N ALA A 95 -12.90 -37.56 5.89
CA ALA A 95 -13.16 -37.48 7.33
C ALA A 95 -14.64 -37.77 7.66
N ALA A 96 -15.58 -37.26 6.85
CA ALA A 96 -17.00 -37.54 6.99
C ALA A 96 -17.33 -39.03 6.74
N LYS A 97 -16.73 -39.62 5.70
CA LYS A 97 -16.89 -41.06 5.39
C LYS A 97 -16.28 -41.95 6.48
N ASP A 98 -15.12 -41.61 7.00
CA ASP A 98 -14.45 -42.40 8.03
C ASP A 98 -15.14 -42.29 9.39
N GLY A 99 -15.69 -41.12 9.72
CA GLY A 99 -16.55 -40.94 10.90
C GLY A 99 -17.83 -41.76 10.84
N ALA A 100 -18.41 -41.94 9.64
CA ALA A 100 -19.62 -42.75 9.44
C ALA A 100 -19.37 -44.28 9.46
N ARG A 101 -18.10 -44.73 9.40
CA ARG A 101 -17.72 -46.15 9.48
C ARG A 101 -17.38 -46.63 10.91
N ARG A 102 -17.39 -45.73 11.90
CA ARG A 102 -17.16 -46.04 13.32
C ARG A 102 -18.47 -46.04 14.08
#